data_AF-A0A816CLA1-F1
#
_entry.id   AF-A0A816CLA1-F1
#
_cell.length_a   1.000
_cell.length_b   1.000
_cell.length_c   1.000
_cell.angle_alpha   90.00
_cell.angle_beta   90.00
_cell.angle_gamma   90.00
#
_symmetry.space_group_name_H-M   'P 1'
#
loop_
_entity.id
_entity.type
_entity.pdbx_description
1 polymer ?
#
loop_
_entity_poly.entity_id
_entity_poly.type
_entity_poly.pdbx_seq_one_letter_code
_entity_poly.pdbx_strand_id
1 'polypeptide(L)'
;MADERVKSTKVEFKGKLHWELIFDFNHIEKDATAEREKTEKIRELYTVRTVVETVDETAKTKTNTDNVSFSLGATTKLLSASIGSSFENSEKVCSFMSKHMQETKNHEREWEVEEKYKLRANTRLALYQIYFMAPGVVYPGALVNDKQDDKDVHIFIDVQTIELIRDLQVRYGNNPSDASEENWVQEINKQNDVNSGDLNKGFGGKYTWLVPEYTTNVKDAATSFTIYVQSQAKQHWDDIAKGTGGDFRYVKPIKNQRT
;
A
#
# COMPACT_ATOMS: atom_id res chain seq x y z
N MET A 1 -22.85 3.78 12.38
CA MET A 1 -23.06 3.24 11.01
C MET A 1 -21.68 3.02 10.44
N ALA A 2 -21.36 1.78 10.08
CA ALA A 2 -20.04 1.42 9.58
C ALA A 2 -19.84 2.05 8.19
N ASP A 3 -18.68 2.64 7.98
CA ASP A 3 -18.25 3.19 6.70
C ASP A 3 -18.07 2.05 5.69
N GLU A 4 -19.08 1.86 4.85
CA GLU A 4 -19.15 0.80 3.83
C GLU A 4 -18.24 1.07 2.61
N ARG A 5 -17.39 2.11 2.65
CA ARG A 5 -16.67 2.62 1.46
C ARG A 5 -15.22 2.14 1.31
N VAL A 6 -14.70 1.29 2.20
CA VAL A 6 -13.35 0.73 2.05
C VAL A 6 -13.41 -0.74 1.62
N LYS A 7 -13.46 -0.97 0.30
CA LYS A 7 -13.26 -2.31 -0.26
C LYS A 7 -11.78 -2.68 -0.16
N SER A 8 -11.44 -3.53 0.81
CA SER A 8 -10.14 -4.21 0.84
C SER A 8 -10.20 -5.49 0.00
N THR A 9 -9.11 -5.81 -0.68
CA THR A 9 -8.93 -7.05 -1.45
C THR A 9 -7.73 -7.80 -0.89
N LYS A 10 -7.83 -9.13 -0.82
CA LYS A 10 -6.72 -9.98 -0.40
C LYS A 10 -5.94 -10.47 -1.62
N VAL A 11 -4.69 -10.06 -1.72
CA VAL A 11 -3.75 -10.47 -2.77
C VAL A 11 -2.82 -11.52 -2.19
N GLU A 12 -2.74 -12.67 -2.86
CA GLU A 12 -1.82 -13.73 -2.49
C GLU A 12 -0.52 -13.54 -3.26
N PHE A 13 0.62 -13.53 -2.58
CA PHE A 13 1.93 -13.57 -3.21
C PHE A 13 2.79 -14.67 -2.57
N LYS A 14 3.70 -15.24 -3.35
CA LYS A 14 4.50 -16.40 -2.96
C LYS A 14 5.83 -15.98 -2.34
N GLY A 15 6.17 -16.60 -1.23
CA GLY A 15 7.52 -16.63 -0.67
C GLY A 15 8.01 -18.06 -0.50
N LYS A 16 9.21 -18.21 0.04
CA LYS A 16 9.83 -19.50 0.33
C LYS A 16 10.58 -19.47 1.66
N LEU A 17 10.61 -20.60 2.33
CA LEU A 17 11.58 -20.89 3.39
C LEU A 17 12.80 -21.55 2.76
N HIS A 18 13.97 -21.04 3.13
CA HIS A 18 15.25 -21.55 2.67
C HIS A 18 16.15 -21.87 3.88
N TRP A 19 16.84 -23.01 3.83
CA TRP A 19 17.78 -23.43 4.88
C TRP A 19 19.20 -23.26 4.39
N GLU A 20 19.90 -22.26 4.93
CA GLU A 20 21.30 -21.99 4.61
C GLU A 20 22.20 -22.67 5.65
N LEU A 21 23.15 -23.49 5.20
CA LEU A 21 24.15 -24.11 6.10
C LEU A 21 25.14 -23.04 6.54
N ILE A 22 25.16 -22.72 7.83
CA ILE A 22 26.03 -21.68 8.39
C ILE A 22 27.19 -22.26 9.21
N PHE A 23 27.06 -23.50 9.69
CA PHE A 23 28.10 -24.16 10.48
C PHE A 23 28.02 -25.68 10.31
N ASP A 24 29.15 -26.34 10.03
CA ASP A 24 29.26 -27.80 10.01
C ASP A 24 30.59 -28.21 10.62
N PHE A 25 30.52 -28.94 11.73
CA PHE A 25 31.69 -29.43 12.43
C PHE A 25 31.52 -30.87 12.85
N ASN A 26 32.53 -31.69 12.58
CA ASN A 26 32.57 -33.09 12.94
C ASN A 26 33.74 -33.34 13.92
N HIS A 27 33.42 -33.71 15.15
CA HIS A 27 34.40 -34.01 16.20
C HIS A 27 34.66 -35.51 16.30
N ILE A 28 35.76 -35.99 15.73
CA ILE A 28 36.07 -37.43 15.59
C ILE A 28 37.03 -37.93 16.69
N GLU A 29 37.58 -37.03 17.52
CA GLU A 29 38.53 -37.41 18.57
C GLU A 29 37.82 -38.11 19.74
N LYS A 30 38.42 -39.20 20.22
CA LYS A 30 37.94 -39.95 21.40
C LYS A 30 38.30 -39.20 22.69
N ASP A 31 37.35 -39.14 23.61
CA ASP A 31 37.49 -38.66 25.00
C ASP A 31 37.86 -37.17 25.20
N ALA A 32 37.77 -36.35 24.16
CA ALA A 32 37.95 -34.90 24.24
C ALA A 32 36.64 -34.14 24.00
N THR A 33 36.41 -33.05 24.74
CA THR A 33 35.40 -32.04 24.42
C THR A 33 36.02 -30.96 23.55
N ALA A 34 35.34 -30.57 22.46
CA ALA A 34 35.76 -29.45 21.63
C ALA A 34 34.87 -28.23 21.90
N GLU A 35 35.48 -27.05 22.05
CA GLU A 35 34.76 -25.78 21.99
C GLU A 35 34.97 -25.14 20.61
N ARG A 36 33.89 -24.65 20.02
CA ARG A 36 33.90 -23.96 18.73
C ARG A 36 33.10 -22.68 18.83
N GLU A 37 33.60 -21.66 18.17
CA GLU A 37 32.96 -20.35 18.07
C GLU A 37 32.69 -20.07 16.59
N LYS A 38 31.53 -19.50 16.29
CA LYS A 38 31.18 -19.06 14.95
C LYS A 38 30.53 -17.69 15.01
N THR A 39 31.04 -16.78 14.18
CA THR A 39 30.40 -15.50 13.88
C THR A 39 29.66 -15.64 12.55
N GLU A 40 28.35 -15.41 12.53
CA GLU A 40 27.51 -15.44 11.33
C GLU A 40 26.94 -14.06 11.01
N LYS A 41 26.87 -13.70 9.72
CA LYS A 41 26.31 -12.43 9.28
C LYS A 41 24.85 -12.64 8.90
N ILE A 42 23.96 -12.01 9.65
CA ILE A 42 22.52 -12.09 9.45
C ILE A 42 22.02 -10.79 8.81
N ARG A 43 21.07 -10.92 7.88
CA ARG A 43 20.49 -9.80 7.14
C ARG A 43 18.96 -9.82 7.16
N GLU A 44 18.37 -8.67 7.42
CA GLU A 44 16.96 -8.33 7.20
C GLU A 44 16.86 -7.31 6.05
N LEU A 45 15.89 -7.51 5.16
CA LEU A 45 15.64 -6.63 4.02
C LEU A 45 14.14 -6.47 3.78
N TYR A 46 13.71 -5.23 3.57
CA TYR A 46 12.40 -4.88 3.02
C TYR A 46 12.53 -3.76 1.98
N THR A 47 12.17 -4.05 0.74
CA THR A 47 12.18 -3.07 -0.37
C THR A 47 10.76 -2.69 -0.73
N VAL A 48 10.33 -1.50 -0.30
CA VAL A 48 8.95 -1.00 -0.47
C VAL A 48 8.52 -1.09 -1.93
N ARG A 49 9.36 -0.60 -2.83
CA ARG A 49 9.08 -0.57 -4.27
C ARG A 49 8.81 -1.97 -4.83
N THR A 50 9.69 -2.93 -4.56
CA THR A 50 9.56 -4.29 -5.07
C THR A 50 8.32 -4.99 -4.54
N VAL A 51 7.98 -4.78 -3.27
CA VAL A 51 6.75 -5.34 -2.68
C VAL A 51 5.52 -4.75 -3.34
N VAL A 52 5.45 -3.41 -3.48
CA VAL A 52 4.32 -2.73 -4.13
C VAL A 52 4.17 -3.15 -5.59
N GLU A 53 5.25 -3.17 -6.37
CA GLU A 53 5.23 -3.61 -7.78
C GLU A 53 4.73 -5.05 -7.91
N THR A 54 5.22 -5.95 -7.07
CA THR A 54 4.79 -7.37 -7.07
C THR A 54 3.31 -7.51 -6.72
N VAL A 55 2.83 -6.78 -5.72
CA VAL A 55 1.43 -6.79 -5.31
C VAL A 55 0.54 -6.26 -6.42
N ASP A 56 0.93 -5.15 -7.05
CA ASP A 56 0.19 -4.55 -8.16
C ASP A 56 0.13 -5.49 -9.38
N GLU A 57 1.23 -6.15 -9.73
CA GLU A 57 1.26 -7.16 -10.80
C GLU A 57 0.36 -8.36 -10.48
N THR A 58 0.41 -8.85 -9.25
CA THR A 58 -0.41 -9.99 -8.82
C THR A 58 -1.89 -9.64 -8.76
N ALA A 59 -2.24 -8.42 -8.33
CA ALA A 59 -3.60 -7.94 -8.35
C ALA A 59 -4.14 -7.81 -9.78
N LYS A 60 -3.34 -7.28 -10.73
CA LYS A 60 -3.72 -7.13 -12.15
C LYS A 60 -3.96 -8.47 -12.85
N THR A 61 -3.20 -9.50 -12.50
CA THR A 61 -3.39 -10.84 -13.09
C THR A 61 -4.68 -11.50 -12.60
N LYS A 62 -5.00 -11.34 -11.31
CA LYS A 62 -6.20 -11.93 -10.69
C LYS A 62 -7.51 -11.32 -11.21
N THR A 63 -7.51 -10.04 -11.64
CA THR A 63 -8.71 -9.40 -12.20
C THR A 63 -9.02 -9.72 -13.64
N ASN A 64 -8.08 -10.32 -14.36
CA ASN A 64 -8.35 -10.90 -15.68
C ASN A 64 -9.02 -12.28 -15.58
N THR A 65 -8.94 -12.94 -14.41
CA THR A 65 -9.47 -14.30 -14.20
C THR A 65 -10.70 -14.35 -13.33
N ASP A 66 -10.78 -13.51 -12.30
CA ASP A 66 -11.92 -13.39 -11.41
C ASP A 66 -12.58 -12.03 -11.65
N ASN A 67 -13.91 -11.94 -11.65
CA ASN A 67 -14.71 -10.70 -11.77
C ASN A 67 -14.51 -9.73 -10.56
N VAL A 68 -13.30 -9.61 -10.05
CA VAL A 68 -12.88 -8.70 -8.99
C VAL A 68 -12.59 -7.35 -9.64
N SER A 69 -13.31 -6.32 -9.18
CA SER A 69 -13.21 -4.96 -9.71
C SER A 69 -11.91 -4.27 -9.26
N PHE A 70 -10.79 -4.63 -9.85
CA PHE A 70 -9.54 -3.88 -9.72
C PHE A 70 -9.20 -3.31 -11.09
N SER A 71 -9.31 -1.99 -11.22
CA SER A 71 -8.97 -1.31 -12.46
C SER A 71 -7.46 -1.34 -12.67
N LEU A 72 -7.03 -1.71 -13.89
CA LEU A 72 -5.64 -1.62 -14.31
C LEU A 72 -5.11 -0.18 -14.08
N GLY A 73 -4.10 0.00 -13.22
CA GLY A 73 -3.56 1.33 -12.87
C GLY A 73 -4.14 1.97 -11.61
N ALA A 74 -4.81 1.20 -10.75
CA ALA A 74 -5.23 1.63 -9.42
C ALA A 74 -4.05 1.96 -8.51
N THR A 75 -4.11 3.06 -7.75
CA THR A 75 -3.20 3.26 -6.61
C THR A 75 -3.65 2.40 -5.45
N THR A 76 -2.74 1.62 -4.89
CA THR A 76 -3.02 0.71 -3.78
C THR A 76 -2.33 1.16 -2.50
N LYS A 77 -3.01 0.96 -1.38
CA LYS A 77 -2.43 1.06 -0.04
C LYS A 77 -2.31 -0.35 0.52
N LEU A 78 -1.10 -0.73 0.94
CA LEU A 78 -0.87 -1.97 1.67
C LEU A 78 -1.33 -1.78 3.13
N LEU A 79 -2.17 -2.67 3.65
CA LEU A 79 -2.71 -2.56 5.00
C LEU A 79 -2.00 -3.50 5.97
N SER A 80 -1.96 -4.79 5.64
CA SER A 80 -1.46 -5.86 6.51
C SER A 80 -0.96 -7.05 5.71
N ALA A 81 -0.07 -7.84 6.33
CA ALA A 81 0.36 -9.13 5.82
C ALA A 81 -0.08 -10.27 6.75
N SER A 82 -0.44 -11.41 6.17
CA SER A 82 -0.73 -12.66 6.88
C SER A 82 -0.15 -13.85 6.13
N ILE A 83 0.21 -14.92 6.83
CA ILE A 83 0.78 -16.15 6.23
C ILE A 83 -0.19 -17.31 6.39
N GLY A 84 -0.35 -18.13 5.35
CA GLY A 84 -1.10 -19.39 5.40
C GLY A 84 -0.49 -20.34 6.44
N SER A 85 -1.26 -20.64 7.49
CA SER A 85 -0.88 -21.42 8.68
C SER A 85 0.06 -22.61 8.39
N SER A 86 1.36 -22.48 8.68
CA SER A 86 2.33 -23.60 8.67
C SER A 86 3.77 -23.23 9.12
N PHE A 87 4.01 -22.00 9.58
CA PHE A 87 5.37 -21.51 9.83
C PHE A 87 5.53 -20.95 11.25
N GLU A 88 6.46 -21.50 12.03
CA GLU A 88 6.68 -21.17 13.46
C GLU A 88 7.06 -19.70 13.70
N ASN A 89 7.64 -19.00 12.71
CA ASN A 89 7.93 -17.57 12.80
C ASN A 89 6.96 -16.71 11.97
N SER A 90 5.77 -17.22 11.62
CA SER A 90 4.81 -16.48 10.80
C SER A 90 4.41 -15.15 11.42
N GLU A 91 4.20 -15.11 12.74
CA GLU A 91 3.84 -13.88 13.44
C GLU A 91 4.93 -12.80 13.33
N LYS A 92 6.20 -13.19 13.46
CA LYS A 92 7.34 -12.27 13.36
C LYS A 92 7.50 -11.74 11.93
N VAL A 93 7.38 -12.60 10.92
CA VAL A 93 7.42 -12.17 9.51
C VAL A 93 6.24 -11.25 9.19
N CYS A 94 5.02 -11.61 9.60
CA CYS A 94 3.83 -10.77 9.40
C CYS A 94 3.98 -9.41 10.09
N SER A 95 4.51 -9.38 11.31
CA SER A 95 4.77 -8.15 12.06
C SER A 95 5.84 -7.29 11.38
N PHE A 96 6.96 -7.90 10.96
CA PHE A 96 8.02 -7.25 10.20
C PHE A 96 7.47 -6.61 8.92
N MET A 97 6.75 -7.38 8.11
CA MET A 97 6.14 -6.90 6.88
C MET A 97 5.12 -5.78 7.15
N SER A 98 4.19 -5.98 8.08
CA SER A 98 3.13 -5.01 8.36
C SER A 98 3.68 -3.69 8.88
N LYS A 99 4.75 -3.73 9.68
CA LYS A 99 5.48 -2.54 10.13
C LYS A 99 6.03 -1.75 8.93
N HIS A 100 6.77 -2.42 8.04
CA HIS A 100 7.45 -1.76 6.93
C HIS A 100 6.52 -1.42 5.74
N MET A 101 5.33 -2.02 5.66
CA MET A 101 4.28 -1.63 4.70
C MET A 101 3.75 -0.22 4.93
N GLN A 102 3.81 0.29 6.16
CA GLN A 102 3.40 1.67 6.49
C GLN A 102 4.54 2.69 6.31
N GLU A 103 5.75 2.22 5.99
CA GLU A 103 6.93 3.06 5.80
C GLU A 103 7.13 3.41 4.32
N THR A 104 7.72 4.58 4.06
CA THR A 104 8.04 5.04 2.69
C THR A 104 9.48 4.76 2.28
N LYS A 105 10.28 4.17 3.18
CA LYS A 105 11.71 3.90 2.98
C LYS A 105 11.97 2.41 3.03
N ASN A 106 12.99 1.98 2.30
CA ASN A 106 13.50 0.62 2.42
C ASN A 106 14.06 0.40 3.83
N HIS A 107 13.95 -0.84 4.29
CA HIS A 107 14.61 -1.30 5.49
C HIS A 107 15.71 -2.27 5.11
N GLU A 108 16.89 -2.06 5.67
CA GLU A 108 18.00 -2.99 5.58
C GLU A 108 18.74 -2.97 6.90
N ARG A 109 19.01 -4.16 7.43
CA ARG A 109 19.78 -4.33 8.65
C ARG A 109 20.66 -5.54 8.50
N GLU A 110 21.95 -5.36 8.79
CA GLU A 110 22.92 -6.44 8.90
C GLU A 110 23.51 -6.42 10.31
N TRP A 111 23.71 -7.60 10.87
CA TRP A 111 24.38 -7.76 12.15
C TRP A 111 25.09 -9.11 12.22
N GLU A 112 26.04 -9.21 13.15
CA GLU A 112 26.77 -10.44 13.41
C GLU A 112 26.24 -11.11 14.68
N VAL A 113 26.12 -12.43 14.63
CA VAL A 113 25.78 -13.27 15.79
C VAL A 113 26.97 -14.19 16.06
N GLU A 114 27.52 -14.10 17.28
CA GLU A 114 28.57 -15.00 17.75
C GLU A 114 27.95 -16.08 18.64
N GLU A 115 28.14 -17.34 18.28
CA GLU A 115 27.67 -18.48 19.07
C GLU A 115 28.80 -19.43 19.42
N LYS A 116 28.73 -20.00 20.63
CA LYS A 116 29.71 -20.93 21.19
C LYS A 116 29.09 -22.29 21.42
N TYR A 117 29.73 -23.32 20.88
CA TYR A 117 29.27 -24.70 20.93
C TYR A 117 30.27 -25.57 21.66
N LYS A 118 29.77 -26.35 22.62
CA LYS A 118 30.54 -27.40 23.30
C LYS A 118 30.11 -28.74 22.76
N LEU A 119 31.04 -29.45 22.12
CA LEU A 119 30.78 -30.71 21.43
C LEU A 119 31.50 -31.85 22.12
N ARG A 120 30.80 -32.98 22.22
CA ARG A 120 31.33 -34.23 22.80
C ARG A 120 32.08 -35.01 21.73
N ALA A 121 33.00 -35.87 22.18
CA ALA A 121 33.68 -36.85 21.33
C ALA A 121 32.69 -37.60 20.43
N ASN A 122 33.08 -37.81 19.17
CA ASN A 122 32.28 -38.50 18.14
C ASN A 122 30.90 -37.87 17.87
N THR A 123 30.81 -36.53 17.87
CA THR A 123 29.58 -35.82 17.48
C THR A 123 29.79 -34.91 16.28
N ARG A 124 28.77 -34.80 15.44
CA ARG A 124 28.68 -33.80 14.37
C ARG A 124 27.60 -32.79 14.72
N LEU A 125 27.89 -31.52 14.50
CA LEU A 125 26.94 -30.43 14.59
C LEU A 125 26.88 -29.72 13.24
N ALA A 126 25.73 -29.81 12.59
CA ALA A 126 25.39 -28.98 11.45
C ALA A 126 24.29 -28.01 11.90
N LEU A 127 24.42 -26.73 11.55
CA LEU A 127 23.44 -25.69 11.86
C LEU A 127 23.05 -24.95 10.60
N TYR A 128 21.75 -24.72 10.51
CA TYR A 128 21.10 -24.05 9.40
C TYR A 128 20.36 -22.82 9.90
N GLN A 129 20.55 -21.71 9.21
CA GLN A 129 19.73 -20.52 9.37
C GLN A 129 18.54 -20.63 8.43
N ILE A 130 17.33 -20.56 8.98
CA ILE A 130 16.11 -20.47 8.18
C ILE A 130 15.97 -19.04 7.69
N TYR A 131 15.73 -18.83 6.40
CA TYR A 131 15.36 -17.55 5.82
C TYR A 131 13.97 -17.64 5.21
N PHE A 132 13.12 -16.68 5.54
CA PHE A 132 11.95 -16.37 4.74
C PHE A 132 12.37 -15.40 3.63
N MET A 133 12.10 -15.79 2.38
CA MET A 133 12.42 -15.00 1.20
C MET A 133 11.16 -14.79 0.36
N ALA A 134 10.87 -13.55 0.02
CA ALA A 134 9.83 -13.22 -0.95
C ALA A 134 10.28 -12.00 -1.78
N PRO A 135 9.58 -11.62 -2.86
CA PRO A 135 9.94 -10.44 -3.64
C PRO A 135 10.04 -9.19 -2.75
N GLY A 136 11.25 -8.63 -2.66
CA GLY A 136 11.53 -7.47 -1.82
C GLY A 136 11.59 -7.73 -0.32
N VAL A 137 11.56 -8.99 0.15
CA VAL A 137 11.58 -9.34 1.58
C VAL A 137 12.59 -10.45 1.85
N VAL A 138 13.49 -10.20 2.81
CA VAL A 138 14.35 -11.24 3.42
C VAL A 138 14.24 -11.10 4.92
N TYR A 139 13.86 -12.19 5.60
CA TYR A 139 13.74 -12.20 7.04
C TYR A 139 14.39 -13.47 7.63
N PRO A 140 15.35 -13.33 8.56
CA PRO A 140 15.99 -14.45 9.23
C PRO A 140 15.07 -15.04 10.31
N GLY A 141 14.89 -16.35 10.25
CA GLY A 141 14.14 -17.16 11.21
C GLY A 141 15.03 -17.77 12.30
N ALA A 142 14.63 -18.95 12.78
CA ALA A 142 15.36 -19.68 13.80
C ALA A 142 16.60 -20.40 13.22
N LEU A 143 17.55 -20.69 14.12
CA LEU A 143 18.62 -21.65 13.88
C LEU A 143 18.13 -23.06 14.19
N VAL A 144 18.42 -24.00 13.30
CA VAL A 144 18.03 -25.41 13.44
C VAL A 144 19.20 -26.34 13.11
N ASN A 145 19.18 -27.54 13.67
CA ASN A 145 20.18 -28.58 13.42
C ASN A 145 19.79 -29.56 12.31
N ASP A 146 18.53 -29.51 11.86
CA ASP A 146 17.99 -30.38 10.82
C ASP A 146 17.73 -29.60 9.53
N LYS A 147 18.37 -30.01 8.44
CA LYS A 147 18.07 -29.48 7.10
C LYS A 147 16.69 -29.96 6.67
N GLN A 148 15.92 -29.05 6.08
CA GLN A 148 14.72 -29.39 5.33
C GLN A 148 14.83 -28.87 3.90
N ASP A 149 14.01 -29.41 3.01
CA ASP A 149 13.87 -28.86 1.66
C ASP A 149 13.17 -27.50 1.70
N ASP A 150 13.46 -26.66 0.71
CA ASP A 150 12.80 -25.37 0.53
C ASP A 150 11.27 -25.57 0.50
N LYS A 151 10.54 -24.71 1.23
CA LYS A 151 9.07 -24.79 1.33
C LYS A 151 8.45 -23.52 0.81
N ASP A 152 7.50 -23.65 -0.11
CA ASP A 152 6.68 -22.53 -0.54
C ASP A 152 5.79 -22.04 0.61
N VAL A 153 5.68 -20.73 0.75
CA VAL A 153 4.84 -20.06 1.74
C VAL A 153 3.92 -19.09 1.03
N HIS A 154 2.63 -19.25 1.28
CA HIS A 154 1.61 -18.35 0.76
C HIS A 154 1.43 -17.20 1.73
N ILE A 155 1.64 -15.98 1.25
CA ILE A 155 1.44 -14.76 2.02
C ILE A 155 0.28 -14.00 1.40
N PHE A 156 -0.60 -13.49 2.25
CA PHE A 156 -1.76 -12.72 1.88
C PHE A 156 -1.59 -11.29 2.36
N ILE A 157 -1.66 -10.35 1.43
CA ILE A 157 -1.63 -8.91 1.69
C ILE A 157 -3.03 -8.36 1.51
N ASP A 158 -3.52 -7.68 2.54
CA ASP A 158 -4.74 -6.89 2.44
C ASP A 158 -4.39 -5.55 1.79
N VAL A 159 -4.96 -5.30 0.62
CA VAL A 159 -4.77 -4.05 -0.13
C VAL A 159 -6.06 -3.27 -0.17
N GLN A 160 -5.96 -1.96 -0.03
CA GLN A 160 -7.06 -1.04 -0.23
C GLN A 160 -6.82 -0.27 -1.53
N THR A 161 -7.85 -0.17 -2.36
CA THR A 161 -7.83 0.74 -3.50
C THR A 161 -8.00 2.17 -3.02
N ILE A 162 -7.13 3.08 -3.47
CA ILE A 162 -7.25 4.51 -3.18
C ILE A 162 -8.04 5.17 -4.31
N GLU A 163 -9.11 5.87 -3.95
CA GLU A 163 -9.83 6.74 -4.87
C GLU A 163 -9.09 8.09 -5.00
N LEU A 164 -8.86 8.50 -6.24
CA LEU A 164 -8.25 9.76 -6.63
C LEU A 164 -9.32 10.65 -7.26
N ILE A 165 -9.17 11.96 -7.17
CA ILE A 165 -10.09 12.88 -7.84
C ILE A 165 -9.70 12.96 -9.32
N ARG A 166 -10.64 12.70 -10.23
CA ARG A 166 -10.51 12.88 -11.68
C ARG A 166 -10.94 14.26 -12.13
N ASP A 167 -12.06 14.73 -11.61
CA ASP A 167 -12.69 16.00 -12.02
C ASP A 167 -13.54 16.58 -10.87
N LEU A 168 -13.97 17.83 -11.03
CA LEU A 168 -14.97 18.49 -10.19
C LEU A 168 -16.18 18.83 -11.06
N GLN A 169 -17.25 18.07 -10.89
CA GLN A 169 -18.51 18.32 -11.57
C GLN A 169 -19.22 19.51 -10.93
N VAL A 170 -19.72 20.42 -11.77
CA VAL A 170 -20.52 21.56 -11.32
C VAL A 170 -21.98 21.12 -11.26
N ARG A 171 -22.62 21.27 -10.10
CA ARG A 171 -24.07 21.05 -9.94
C ARG A 171 -24.78 22.34 -9.64
N TYR A 172 -25.90 22.56 -10.33
CA TYR A 172 -26.74 23.73 -10.14
C TYR A 172 -28.03 23.37 -9.40
N GLY A 173 -28.45 24.26 -8.52
CA GLY A 173 -29.73 24.20 -7.81
C GLY A 173 -30.53 25.50 -7.97
N ASN A 174 -31.82 25.40 -7.69
CA ASN A 174 -32.74 26.52 -7.58
C ASN A 174 -32.97 26.94 -6.13
N ASN A 175 -32.71 26.04 -5.17
CA ASN A 175 -32.88 26.27 -3.74
C ASN A 175 -31.64 25.78 -2.96
N PRO A 176 -31.37 26.32 -1.76
CA PRO A 176 -30.27 25.83 -0.91
C PRO A 176 -30.41 24.35 -0.54
N SER A 177 -31.64 23.84 -0.46
CA SER A 177 -31.96 22.44 -0.16
C SER A 177 -31.70 21.47 -1.31
N ASP A 178 -31.38 21.98 -2.51
CA ASP A 178 -31.06 21.13 -3.67
C ASP A 178 -29.65 20.53 -3.56
N ALA A 179 -28.89 20.94 -2.53
CA ALA A 179 -27.64 20.30 -2.16
C ALA A 179 -27.93 18.82 -1.76
N SER A 180 -27.50 17.85 -2.57
CA SER A 180 -27.47 16.42 -2.19
C SER A 180 -26.51 16.12 -1.02
N GLU A 181 -27.00 15.97 0.22
CA GLU A 181 -26.26 15.95 1.52
C GLU A 181 -24.88 15.28 1.62
N GLU A 182 -24.44 14.52 0.62
CA GLU A 182 -23.17 13.83 0.60
C GLU A 182 -22.40 14.08 -0.71
N ASN A 183 -21.10 14.40 -0.57
CA ASN A 183 -20.06 14.42 -1.60
C ASN A 183 -19.86 15.72 -2.42
N TRP A 184 -20.02 16.92 -1.85
CA TRP A 184 -19.44 18.15 -2.43
C TRP A 184 -18.21 18.64 -1.67
N VAL A 185 -17.43 19.48 -2.34
CA VAL A 185 -16.27 20.17 -1.75
C VAL A 185 -16.76 21.12 -0.64
N GLN A 186 -16.25 20.92 0.58
CA GLN A 186 -16.60 21.74 1.74
C GLN A 186 -15.68 22.95 1.88
N GLU A 187 -16.25 24.08 2.28
CA GLU A 187 -15.50 25.30 2.62
C GLU A 187 -14.93 25.18 4.04
N ILE A 188 -13.61 25.39 4.21
CA ILE A 188 -12.90 25.12 5.48
C ILE A 188 -13.00 26.30 6.48
N ASN A 189 -13.37 27.52 6.06
CA ASN A 189 -13.23 28.74 6.87
C ASN A 189 -14.49 29.64 6.93
N LYS A 190 -15.63 29.15 7.43
CA LYS A 190 -16.73 30.04 7.84
C LYS A 190 -17.15 29.80 9.28
N GLN A 191 -16.98 30.84 10.10
CA GLN A 191 -17.23 30.85 11.53
C GLN A 191 -18.71 30.77 11.94
N ASN A 192 -19.68 30.89 11.02
CA ASN A 192 -21.11 30.96 11.39
C ASN A 192 -22.09 30.32 10.37
N ASP A 193 -21.61 29.56 9.38
CA ASP A 193 -22.48 29.03 8.32
C ASP A 193 -21.99 27.66 7.85
N VAL A 194 -22.14 26.70 8.75
CA VAL A 194 -21.81 25.30 8.54
C VAL A 194 -22.86 24.75 7.56
N ASN A 195 -22.44 24.30 6.37
CA ASN A 195 -23.16 23.36 5.48
C ASN A 195 -23.72 23.83 4.14
N SER A 196 -23.59 25.09 3.68
CA SER A 196 -24.18 25.38 2.35
C SER A 196 -23.36 24.82 1.18
N GLY A 197 -22.02 24.85 1.22
CA GLY A 197 -21.16 24.45 0.07
C GLY A 197 -21.40 25.24 -1.23
N ASP A 198 -22.30 26.23 -1.20
CA ASP A 198 -22.74 27.00 -2.36
C ASP A 198 -21.74 28.11 -2.68
N LEU A 199 -21.12 28.00 -3.86
CA LEU A 199 -20.13 28.95 -4.35
C LEU A 199 -20.72 30.34 -4.64
N ASN A 200 -22.02 30.44 -4.92
CA ASN A 200 -22.68 31.69 -5.31
C ASN A 200 -23.47 32.34 -4.17
N LYS A 201 -23.30 31.84 -2.94
CA LYS A 201 -24.03 32.33 -1.78
C LYS A 201 -23.85 33.84 -1.60
N GLY A 202 -24.97 34.56 -1.59
CA GLY A 202 -25.02 36.02 -1.42
C GLY A 202 -24.83 36.84 -2.70
N PHE A 203 -24.61 36.20 -3.85
CA PHE A 203 -24.39 36.88 -5.13
C PHE A 203 -25.59 36.81 -6.10
N GLY A 204 -26.67 36.13 -5.70
CA GLY A 204 -27.81 35.84 -6.58
C GLY A 204 -27.50 34.72 -7.58
N GLY A 205 -28.37 34.49 -8.56
CA GLY A 205 -28.18 33.43 -9.57
C GLY A 205 -28.54 32.03 -9.08
N LYS A 206 -27.86 31.01 -9.63
CA LYS A 206 -28.06 29.60 -9.25
C LYS A 206 -27.18 29.24 -8.06
N TYR A 207 -27.73 28.42 -7.17
CA TYR A 207 -26.94 27.69 -6.17
C TYR A 207 -25.98 26.76 -6.90
N THR A 208 -24.70 26.76 -6.54
CA THR A 208 -23.68 26.03 -7.28
C THR A 208 -22.72 25.29 -6.37
N TRP A 209 -22.56 23.98 -6.59
CA TRP A 209 -21.68 23.10 -5.82
C TRP A 209 -20.66 22.43 -6.73
N LEU A 210 -19.49 22.11 -6.15
CA LEU A 210 -18.48 21.25 -6.79
C LEU A 210 -18.56 19.86 -6.19
N VAL A 211 -18.82 18.86 -7.03
CA VAL A 211 -18.89 17.45 -6.64
C VAL A 211 -17.67 16.73 -7.21
N PRO A 212 -16.78 16.19 -6.36
CA PRO A 212 -15.66 15.39 -6.84
C PRO A 212 -16.14 14.18 -7.61
N GLU A 213 -15.55 13.97 -8.77
CA GLU A 213 -15.67 12.73 -9.51
C GLU A 213 -14.41 11.90 -9.24
N TYR A 214 -14.60 10.71 -8.70
CA TYR A 214 -13.50 9.83 -8.30
C TYR A 214 -13.10 8.87 -9.43
N THR A 215 -11.82 8.48 -9.42
CA THR A 215 -11.22 7.46 -10.26
C THR A 215 -10.23 6.66 -9.45
N THR A 216 -10.07 5.40 -9.76
CA THR A 216 -8.98 4.58 -9.23
C THR A 216 -7.75 4.65 -10.14
N ASN A 217 -7.93 4.94 -11.44
CA ASN A 217 -6.84 5.01 -12.41
C ASN A 217 -5.99 6.28 -12.24
N VAL A 218 -4.69 6.10 -11.92
CA VAL A 218 -3.71 7.19 -11.77
C VAL A 218 -3.61 8.06 -13.01
N LYS A 219 -3.75 7.49 -14.22
CA LYS A 219 -3.65 8.24 -15.48
C LYS A 219 -4.79 9.24 -15.66
N ASP A 220 -5.93 8.99 -15.01
CA ASP A 220 -7.08 9.87 -15.06
C ASP A 220 -7.14 10.87 -13.90
N ALA A 221 -6.29 10.69 -12.88
CA ALA A 221 -6.29 11.53 -11.71
C ALA A 221 -5.84 12.96 -12.03
N ALA A 222 -6.55 13.93 -11.46
CA ALA A 222 -6.16 15.33 -11.46
C ALA A 222 -4.98 15.54 -10.51
N THR A 223 -3.92 16.17 -11.01
CA THR A 223 -2.76 16.61 -10.21
C THR A 223 -2.91 18.04 -9.71
N SER A 224 -3.74 18.84 -10.37
CA SER A 224 -4.10 20.20 -9.95
C SER A 224 -5.39 20.65 -10.62
N PHE A 225 -5.93 21.78 -10.20
CA PHE A 225 -7.10 22.41 -10.81
C PHE A 225 -6.75 23.85 -11.21
N THR A 226 -7.31 24.31 -12.33
CA THR A 226 -7.17 25.70 -12.80
C THR A 226 -8.53 26.36 -12.87
N ILE A 227 -8.59 27.63 -12.45
CA ILE A 227 -9.75 28.49 -12.62
C ILE A 227 -9.52 29.39 -13.84
N TYR A 228 -10.43 29.32 -14.80
CA TYR A 228 -10.47 30.24 -15.94
C TYR A 228 -11.52 31.30 -15.69
N VAL A 229 -11.15 32.58 -15.84
CA VAL A 229 -12.05 33.73 -15.74
C VAL A 229 -12.04 34.47 -17.07
N GLN A 230 -13.20 34.73 -17.65
CA GLN A 230 -13.31 35.36 -18.97
C GLN A 230 -14.66 36.06 -19.18
N SER A 231 -14.65 37.12 -19.98
CA SER A 231 -15.83 37.95 -20.26
C SER A 231 -16.83 37.32 -21.23
N GLN A 232 -16.43 36.29 -21.98
CA GLN A 232 -17.29 35.59 -22.93
C GLN A 232 -17.59 34.17 -22.43
N ALA A 233 -18.81 33.70 -22.64
CA ALA A 233 -19.20 32.34 -22.29
C ALA A 233 -18.43 31.33 -23.16
N LYS A 234 -17.91 30.26 -22.56
CA LYS A 234 -17.35 29.13 -23.29
C LYS A 234 -18.41 28.06 -23.43
N GLN A 235 -18.70 27.70 -24.68
CA GLN A 235 -19.64 26.65 -24.97
C GLN A 235 -19.16 25.32 -24.35
N HIS A 236 -20.09 24.55 -23.79
CA HIS A 236 -19.84 23.25 -23.15
C HIS A 236 -19.04 23.28 -21.84
N TRP A 237 -18.82 24.46 -21.25
CA TRP A 237 -18.19 24.55 -19.94
C TRP A 237 -19.21 25.01 -18.91
N ASP A 238 -19.24 24.32 -17.77
CA ASP A 238 -20.13 24.66 -16.66
C ASP A 238 -19.54 25.84 -15.88
N ASP A 239 -20.22 26.97 -15.98
CA ASP A 239 -19.89 28.20 -15.29
C ASP A 239 -20.19 28.07 -13.79
N ILE A 240 -19.19 28.17 -12.94
CA ILE A 240 -19.37 28.09 -11.48
C ILE A 240 -20.05 29.34 -10.92
N ALA A 241 -20.10 30.45 -11.67
CA ALA A 241 -20.74 31.71 -11.31
C ALA A 241 -22.12 31.88 -11.99
N LYS A 242 -22.81 30.77 -12.25
CA LYS A 242 -24.01 30.76 -13.10
C LYS A 242 -25.09 31.73 -12.60
N GLY A 243 -25.31 32.78 -13.39
CA GLY A 243 -26.38 33.74 -13.14
C GLY A 243 -26.09 34.80 -12.06
N THR A 244 -24.86 34.87 -11.54
CA THR A 244 -24.45 35.96 -10.62
C THR A 244 -24.14 37.26 -11.35
N GLY A 245 -24.03 37.22 -12.69
CA GLY A 245 -23.49 38.32 -13.50
C GLY A 245 -21.96 38.40 -13.41
N GLY A 246 -21.37 39.30 -14.19
CA GLY A 246 -19.91 39.46 -14.31
C GLY A 246 -19.25 38.45 -15.26
N ASP A 247 -17.95 38.25 -15.08
CA ASP A 247 -17.16 37.30 -15.88
C ASP A 247 -17.52 35.84 -15.54
N PHE A 248 -17.51 34.99 -16.56
CA PHE A 248 -17.72 33.56 -16.43
C PHE A 248 -16.50 32.89 -15.78
N ARG A 249 -16.75 31.90 -14.94
CA ARG A 249 -15.71 31.20 -14.17
C ARG A 249 -15.81 29.71 -14.39
N TYR A 250 -14.69 29.03 -14.61
CA TYR A 250 -14.68 27.60 -14.88
C TYR A 250 -13.56 26.92 -14.12
N VAL A 251 -13.85 25.80 -13.46
CA VAL A 251 -12.83 24.93 -12.86
C VAL A 251 -12.54 23.77 -13.80
N LYS A 252 -11.25 23.47 -14.03
CA LYS A 252 -10.83 22.33 -14.85
C LYS A 252 -9.66 21.57 -14.22
N PRO A 253 -9.66 20.23 -14.30
CA PRO A 253 -8.57 19.41 -13.81
C PRO A 253 -7.39 19.48 -14.78
N ILE A 254 -6.18 19.46 -14.23
CA ILE A 254 -4.94 19.19 -14.94
C ILE A 254 -4.53 17.77 -14.59
N LYS A 255 -4.54 16.88 -15.58
CA LYS A 255 -4.06 15.50 -15.43
C LYS A 255 -2.54 15.44 -15.55
N ASN A 256 -1.92 14.43 -14.92
CA ASN A 256 -0.49 14.19 -15.07
C ASN A 256 -0.17 13.79 -16.52
N GLN A 257 0.58 14.62 -17.24
CA GLN A 257 1.06 14.31 -18.59
C GLN A 257 2.42 13.60 -18.61
N ARG A 258 3.04 13.34 -17.45
CA ARG A 258 4.32 12.63 -17.37
C ARG A 258 4.08 11.13 -17.49
N THR A 259 4.10 10.63 -18.73
CA THR A 259 4.37 9.23 -19.07
C THR A 259 5.85 9.03 -19.29
#